data_AF-A0A537SCB6-F1
#
_entry.id   AF-A0A537SCB6-F1
#
_cell.length_a   1.000
_cell.length_b   1.000
_cell.length_c   1.000
_cell.angle_alpha   90.00
_cell.angle_beta   90.00
_cell.angle_gamma   90.00
#
_symmetry.space_group_name_H-M   'P 1'
#
loop_
_entity.id
_entity.type
_entity.pdbx_description
1 polymer ?
#
loop_
_entity_poly.entity_id
_entity_poly.type
_entity_poly.pdbx_seq_one_letter_code
_entity_poly.pdbx_strand_id
1 'polypeptide(L)'
;MQITVNNDFATFGGFNQQQIDSFLQDEQTAINILNPTFTDNITVTFDVGFGAYRHNIMQDQTVSLADVNLEDLDNRFFLTYSQLRQDLLTFGQPGFFNAANLPANSLNNQTRFWISSSVGACFGIFINVVDGFVGIGTQFTPGAQRVFAFLHEMGHPMGRVPENWIFGGQTYFSALDLVRFVSQGNRLFDGSNPNHTPAYFSLDGGATKIADWGQNSDVSDFLGPFSNPPSNLTLNDPFDENVGNLGQLTTADILVTEAPRRSLGFKTVPPAPARQSAAASRHHRRHGPAARRRWPLRDL
;
A
#
# COMPACT_ATOMS: atom_id res chain seq x y z
N MET A 1 10.53 -3.20 4.55
CA MET A 1 10.39 -1.80 4.96
C MET A 1 10.54 -1.67 6.47
N GLN A 2 11.00 -0.51 6.95
CA GLN A 2 10.99 -0.16 8.37
C GLN A 2 10.15 1.11 8.56
N ILE A 3 9.02 1.01 9.26
CA ILE A 3 8.27 2.19 9.71
C ILE A 3 8.87 2.74 11.01
N THR A 4 8.96 4.06 11.09
CA THR A 4 9.28 4.85 12.30
C THR A 4 8.16 5.87 12.50
N VAL A 5 7.81 6.17 13.76
CA VAL A 5 6.71 7.09 14.10
C VAL A 5 7.13 8.10 15.16
N ASN A 6 6.75 9.35 14.97
CA ASN A 6 6.88 10.43 15.95
C ASN A 6 5.47 10.76 16.48
N ASN A 7 5.17 10.35 17.70
CA ASN A 7 3.82 10.47 18.26
C ASN A 7 3.58 11.82 18.98
N ASP A 8 2.54 12.54 18.57
CA ASP A 8 2.01 13.75 19.22
C ASP A 8 0.75 13.43 20.05
N PHE A 9 0.96 13.34 21.36
CA PHE A 9 -0.09 13.30 22.38
C PHE A 9 -0.29 14.65 23.09
N ALA A 10 0.49 15.67 22.73
CA ALA A 10 0.57 16.94 23.46
C ALA A 10 -0.38 18.00 22.89
N THR A 11 -0.56 18.06 21.58
CA THR A 11 -1.39 19.10 20.91
C THR A 11 -2.86 19.03 21.33
N PHE A 12 -3.47 17.84 21.33
CA PHE A 12 -4.81 17.65 21.88
C PHE A 12 -4.77 17.58 23.41
N GLY A 13 -3.78 16.85 23.96
CA GLY A 13 -3.52 16.77 25.39
C GLY A 13 -4.60 16.02 26.18
N GLY A 14 -4.48 16.04 27.50
CA GLY A 14 -5.48 15.47 28.42
C GLY A 14 -5.56 13.94 28.47
N PHE A 15 -4.79 13.21 27.64
CA PHE A 15 -4.73 11.75 27.68
C PHE A 15 -4.06 11.24 28.96
N ASN A 16 -4.66 10.21 29.56
CA ASN A 16 -3.99 9.41 30.58
C ASN A 16 -3.15 8.29 29.93
N GLN A 17 -2.27 7.65 30.72
CA GLN A 17 -1.36 6.62 30.22
C GLN A 17 -2.10 5.44 29.55
N GLN A 18 -3.25 5.02 30.08
CA GLN A 18 -4.03 3.91 29.50
C GLN A 18 -4.57 4.25 28.10
N GLN A 19 -4.93 5.51 27.85
CA GLN A 19 -5.34 5.97 26.51
C GLN A 19 -4.17 5.98 25.54
N ILE A 20 -2.99 6.45 25.98
CA ILE A 20 -1.75 6.43 25.19
C ILE A 20 -1.33 4.98 24.86
N ASP A 21 -1.29 4.10 25.87
CA ASP A 21 -0.92 2.69 25.69
C ASP A 21 -1.89 1.97 24.72
N SER A 22 -3.19 2.26 24.82
CA SER A 22 -4.20 1.74 23.89
C SER A 22 -4.01 2.25 22.47
N PHE A 23 -3.61 3.51 22.28
CA PHE A 23 -3.34 4.08 20.96
C PHE A 23 -2.10 3.42 20.34
N LEU A 24 -0.99 3.37 21.09
CA LEU A 24 0.27 2.77 20.67
C LEU A 24 0.12 1.27 20.37
N GLN A 25 -0.77 0.55 21.06
CA GLN A 25 -1.06 -0.85 20.76
C GLN A 25 -1.73 -1.02 19.38
N ASP A 26 -2.69 -0.16 19.03
CA ASP A 26 -3.37 -0.19 17.73
C ASP A 26 -2.42 0.25 16.61
N GLU A 27 -1.62 1.31 16.84
CA GLU A 27 -0.57 1.79 15.93
C GLU A 27 0.45 0.69 15.63
N GLN A 28 1.01 0.08 16.69
CA GLN A 28 2.00 -1.00 16.55
C GLN A 28 1.40 -2.23 15.85
N THR A 29 0.09 -2.46 15.98
CA THR A 29 -0.62 -3.53 15.24
C THR A 29 -0.66 -3.22 13.74
N ALA A 30 -0.99 -1.99 13.34
CA ALA A 30 -0.92 -1.57 11.94
C ALA A 30 0.50 -1.64 11.38
N ILE A 31 1.50 -1.14 12.13
CA ILE A 31 2.93 -1.24 11.77
C ILE A 31 3.36 -2.71 11.58
N ASN A 32 2.89 -3.62 12.44
CA ASN A 32 3.17 -5.07 12.33
C ASN A 32 2.49 -5.74 11.13
N ILE A 33 1.49 -5.12 10.51
CA ILE A 33 0.88 -5.57 9.24
C ILE A 33 1.64 -4.97 8.05
N LEU A 34 1.98 -3.67 8.10
CA LEU A 34 2.64 -2.95 7.01
C LEU A 34 4.10 -3.41 6.80
N ASN A 35 4.91 -3.47 7.86
CA ASN A 35 6.34 -3.81 7.79
C ASN A 35 6.66 -5.16 7.09
N PRO A 36 5.98 -6.28 7.38
CA PRO A 36 6.24 -7.55 6.69
C PRO A 36 5.54 -7.65 5.33
N THR A 37 4.48 -6.88 5.09
CA THR A 37 3.79 -6.83 3.80
C THR A 37 4.64 -6.14 2.73
N PHE A 38 5.16 -4.95 3.03
CA PHE A 38 5.97 -4.16 2.09
C PHE A 38 7.45 -4.35 2.37
N THR A 39 8.14 -5.02 1.45
CA THR A 39 9.50 -5.54 1.68
C THR A 39 10.61 -4.59 1.24
N ASP A 40 10.28 -3.42 0.69
CA ASP A 40 11.21 -2.34 0.32
C ASP A 40 12.29 -2.08 1.38
N ASN A 41 13.56 -1.98 0.97
CA ASN A 41 14.67 -1.69 1.87
C ASN A 41 14.81 -0.18 2.12
N ILE A 42 13.71 0.44 2.55
CA ILE A 42 13.62 1.85 2.96
C ILE A 42 13.11 1.95 4.40
N THR A 43 13.46 3.06 5.03
CA THR A 43 12.74 3.56 6.20
C THR A 43 11.64 4.50 5.72
N VAL A 44 10.46 4.43 6.32
CA VAL A 44 9.37 5.40 6.16
C VAL A 44 9.06 5.99 7.53
N THR A 45 8.98 7.31 7.64
CA THR A 45 8.79 8.04 8.90
C THR A 45 7.46 8.80 8.89
N PHE A 46 6.63 8.62 9.90
CA PHE A 46 5.36 9.36 10.03
C PHE A 46 5.35 10.23 11.28
N ASP A 47 4.81 11.43 11.17
CA ASP A 47 4.36 12.21 12.33
C ASP A 47 2.89 11.87 12.60
N VAL A 48 2.61 11.29 13.77
CA VAL A 48 1.32 10.67 14.10
C VAL A 48 0.68 11.40 15.27
N GLY A 49 -0.51 11.97 15.10
CA GLY A 49 -1.25 12.66 16.16
C GLY A 49 -2.50 11.90 16.62
N PHE A 50 -2.75 11.90 17.94
CA PHE A 50 -4.02 11.42 18.50
C PHE A 50 -4.92 12.61 18.85
N GLY A 51 -6.02 12.76 18.11
CA GLY A 51 -6.89 13.95 18.14
C GLY A 51 -6.28 15.21 17.51
N ALA A 52 -5.06 15.10 16.98
CA ALA A 52 -4.32 16.15 16.33
C ALA A 52 -3.80 15.70 14.96
N TYR A 53 -3.58 16.65 14.07
CA TYR A 53 -3.04 16.45 12.73
C TYR A 53 -2.13 17.64 12.39
N ARG A 54 -0.91 17.39 11.89
CA ARG A 54 0.12 18.42 11.63
C ARG A 54 0.25 19.44 12.80
N HIS A 55 0.36 18.96 14.05
CA HIS A 55 0.45 19.78 15.27
C HIS A 55 -0.73 20.75 15.51
N ASN A 56 -1.91 20.49 14.91
CA ASN A 56 -3.15 21.23 15.14
C ASN A 56 -4.25 20.29 15.64
N ILE A 57 -5.14 20.77 16.50
CA ILE A 57 -6.31 19.98 16.96
C ILE A 57 -7.24 19.72 15.76
N MET A 58 -7.62 18.46 15.55
CA MET A 58 -8.59 18.09 14.50
C MET A 58 -9.98 18.63 14.87
N GLN A 59 -10.62 19.32 13.93
CA GLN A 59 -11.95 19.93 14.14
C GLN A 59 -13.05 18.87 14.29
N ASP A 60 -12.93 17.76 13.55
CA ASP A 60 -13.74 16.58 13.72
C ASP A 60 -12.87 15.46 14.33
N GLN A 61 -13.41 14.77 15.32
CA GLN A 61 -12.74 13.70 16.08
C GLN A 61 -13.30 12.31 15.70
N THR A 62 -14.24 12.26 14.75
CA THR A 62 -14.82 11.04 14.15
C THR A 62 -14.16 10.66 12.83
N VAL A 63 -13.26 11.52 12.30
CA VAL A 63 -12.47 11.28 11.08
C VAL A 63 -11.01 11.00 11.42
N SER A 64 -10.32 10.38 10.47
CA SER A 64 -8.86 10.34 10.38
C SER A 64 -8.42 11.16 9.16
N LEU A 65 -7.14 11.54 9.11
CA LEU A 65 -6.56 12.40 8.08
C LEU A 65 -5.12 11.98 7.80
N ALA A 66 -4.70 12.05 6.54
CA ALA A 66 -3.30 11.91 6.15
C ALA A 66 -2.93 12.86 5.02
N ASP A 67 -1.63 13.08 4.88
CA ASP A 67 -1.02 13.74 3.72
C ASP A 67 0.47 13.39 3.70
N VAL A 68 1.12 13.61 2.57
CA VAL A 68 2.56 13.43 2.42
C VAL A 68 3.29 14.72 2.81
N ASN A 69 4.57 14.60 3.18
CA ASN A 69 5.39 15.78 3.39
C ASN A 69 5.86 16.35 2.05
N LEU A 70 5.39 17.55 1.72
CA LEU A 70 5.75 18.31 0.52
C LEU A 70 6.72 19.45 0.80
N GLU A 71 6.88 19.85 2.06
CA GLU A 71 7.62 21.04 2.46
C GLU A 71 9.13 20.83 2.35
N ASP A 72 9.59 19.59 2.55
CA ASP A 72 11.00 19.20 2.41
C ASP A 72 11.35 18.58 1.04
N LEU A 73 10.43 18.57 0.06
CA LEU A 73 10.70 18.02 -1.27
C LEU A 73 11.41 19.03 -2.19
N ASP A 74 12.51 18.59 -2.81
CA ASP A 74 13.21 19.36 -3.84
C ASP A 74 12.90 18.87 -5.27
N ASN A 75 13.62 19.42 -6.25
CA ASN A 75 13.43 19.11 -7.67
C ASN A 75 13.62 17.63 -8.07
N ARG A 76 14.18 16.78 -7.20
CA ARG A 76 14.35 15.34 -7.46
C ARG A 76 13.02 14.57 -7.44
N PHE A 77 11.99 15.11 -6.77
CA PHE A 77 10.66 14.49 -6.68
C PHE A 77 9.72 14.96 -7.82
N PHE A 78 10.19 15.86 -8.68
CA PHE A 78 9.43 16.49 -9.77
C PHE A 78 9.99 16.06 -11.13
N LEU A 79 9.52 14.92 -11.63
CA LEU A 79 10.09 14.17 -12.75
C LEU A 79 9.41 14.49 -14.09
N THR A 80 10.15 14.37 -15.19
CA THR A 80 9.53 14.16 -16.51
C THR A 80 9.02 12.74 -16.64
N TYR A 81 8.06 12.51 -17.54
CA TYR A 81 7.58 11.16 -17.85
C TYR A 81 8.72 10.19 -18.25
N SER A 82 9.74 10.67 -18.96
CA SER A 82 10.88 9.85 -19.37
C SER A 82 11.74 9.40 -18.18
N GLN A 83 11.94 10.28 -17.19
CA GLN A 83 12.66 9.96 -15.96
C GLN A 83 11.86 8.97 -15.13
N LEU A 84 10.62 9.31 -14.78
CA LEU A 84 9.74 8.42 -14.03
C LEU A 84 9.65 7.04 -14.70
N ARG A 85 9.41 6.98 -16.03
CA ARG A 85 9.40 5.72 -16.77
C ARG A 85 10.72 4.94 -16.68
N GLN A 86 11.87 5.61 -16.72
CA GLN A 86 13.16 4.94 -16.56
C GLN A 86 13.32 4.40 -15.14
N ASP A 87 12.92 5.15 -14.12
CA ASP A 87 13.03 4.76 -12.71
C ASP A 87 12.11 3.56 -12.40
N LEU A 88 10.83 3.63 -12.82
CA LEU A 88 9.85 2.54 -12.73
C LEU A 88 10.33 1.23 -13.43
N LEU A 89 11.17 1.33 -14.47
CA LEU A 89 11.76 0.18 -15.18
C LEU A 89 13.09 -0.30 -14.58
N THR A 90 13.84 0.58 -13.92
CA THR A 90 15.18 0.29 -13.38
C THR A 90 15.09 -0.38 -12.02
N PHE A 91 14.25 0.17 -11.15
CA PHE A 91 14.08 -0.29 -9.78
C PHE A 91 12.94 -1.31 -9.65
N GLY A 92 12.11 -1.46 -10.69
CA GLY A 92 10.86 -2.20 -10.58
C GLY A 92 10.89 -3.70 -10.76
N GLN A 93 9.77 -4.31 -10.37
CA GLN A 93 9.47 -5.71 -10.58
C GLN A 93 9.67 -6.02 -12.07
N PRO A 94 10.68 -6.83 -12.43
CA PRO A 94 11.04 -7.03 -13.82
C PRO A 94 9.86 -7.61 -14.62
N GLY A 95 9.51 -6.94 -15.71
CA GLY A 95 8.40 -7.32 -16.59
C GLY A 95 7.00 -6.88 -16.14
N PHE A 96 6.84 -6.25 -14.97
CA PHE A 96 5.55 -5.66 -14.57
C PHE A 96 5.16 -4.53 -15.53
N PHE A 97 6.05 -3.54 -15.69
CA PHE A 97 5.88 -2.50 -16.69
C PHE A 97 6.35 -2.94 -18.06
N ASN A 98 5.51 -2.71 -19.06
CA ASN A 98 5.68 -3.09 -20.45
C ASN A 98 4.96 -2.08 -21.36
N ALA A 99 4.98 -2.28 -22.68
CA ALA A 99 4.40 -1.32 -23.62
C ALA A 99 2.87 -1.14 -23.51
N ALA A 100 2.14 -2.10 -22.93
CA ALA A 100 0.68 -2.02 -22.78
C ALA A 100 0.24 -1.21 -21.55
N ASN A 101 1.00 -1.26 -20.45
CA ASN A 101 0.70 -0.48 -19.24
C ASN A 101 1.63 0.73 -19.01
N LEU A 102 2.79 0.85 -19.67
CA LEU A 102 3.68 2.03 -19.58
C LEU A 102 4.33 2.39 -20.96
N PRO A 103 3.56 3.06 -21.84
CA PRO A 103 3.99 3.44 -23.20
C PRO A 103 5.31 4.24 -23.22
N ALA A 104 6.07 4.14 -24.32
CA ALA A 104 7.42 4.72 -24.37
C ALA A 104 7.45 6.27 -24.42
N ASN A 105 6.55 6.90 -25.17
CA ASN A 105 6.73 8.28 -25.64
C ASN A 105 5.85 9.32 -24.93
N SER A 106 4.66 8.93 -24.47
CA SER A 106 3.70 9.82 -23.82
C SER A 106 2.68 9.00 -23.02
N LEU A 107 2.08 9.62 -22.00
CA LEU A 107 1.01 9.03 -21.21
C LEU A 107 -0.17 10.00 -21.18
N ASN A 108 -1.17 9.80 -22.05
CA ASN A 108 -2.30 10.72 -22.28
C ASN A 108 -1.88 12.20 -22.41
N ASN A 109 -0.79 12.45 -23.16
CA ASN A 109 -0.14 13.75 -23.33
C ASN A 109 0.48 14.39 -22.07
N GLN A 110 0.42 13.71 -20.91
CA GLN A 110 1.11 14.16 -19.71
C GLN A 110 2.60 13.86 -19.78
N THR A 111 3.39 14.83 -19.31
CA THR A 111 4.86 14.86 -19.46
C THR A 111 5.59 15.12 -18.15
N ARG A 112 4.87 15.43 -17.07
CA ARG A 112 5.41 15.82 -15.76
C ARG A 112 4.66 15.13 -14.64
N PHE A 113 5.40 14.52 -13.74
CA PHE A 113 4.86 13.72 -12.65
C PHE A 113 5.62 14.02 -11.37
N TRP A 114 4.95 13.83 -10.23
CA TRP A 114 5.61 13.89 -8.94
C TRP A 114 5.36 12.62 -8.13
N ILE A 115 6.23 12.41 -7.16
CA ILE A 115 6.26 11.23 -6.30
C ILE A 115 6.46 11.65 -4.84
N SER A 116 5.88 10.93 -3.89
CA SER A 116 6.19 11.14 -2.47
C SER A 116 7.65 10.78 -2.17
N SER A 117 8.16 11.33 -1.07
CA SER A 117 9.43 10.97 -0.43
C SER A 117 9.66 9.46 -0.37
N SER A 118 8.66 8.70 0.08
CA SER A 118 8.79 7.25 0.25
C SER A 118 8.90 6.48 -1.07
N VAL A 119 8.24 6.94 -2.14
CA VAL A 119 8.42 6.41 -3.51
C VAL A 119 9.79 6.80 -4.06
N GLY A 120 10.25 8.03 -3.79
CA GLY A 120 11.59 8.48 -4.15
C GLY A 120 12.70 7.67 -3.45
N ALA A 121 12.55 7.37 -2.16
CA ALA A 121 13.49 6.56 -1.39
C ALA A 121 13.69 5.17 -2.01
N CYS A 122 12.62 4.57 -2.53
CA CYS A 122 12.70 3.32 -3.28
C CYS A 122 13.44 3.47 -4.65
N PHE A 123 13.37 4.62 -5.32
CA PHE A 123 14.23 4.95 -6.47
C PHE A 123 15.68 5.32 -6.05
N GLY A 124 16.04 5.17 -4.78
CA GLY A 124 17.34 5.58 -4.23
C GLY A 124 17.49 7.09 -4.00
N ILE A 125 16.40 7.86 -4.12
CA ILE A 125 16.35 9.30 -3.84
C ILE A 125 16.12 9.49 -2.33
N PHE A 126 17.20 9.33 -1.56
CA PHE A 126 17.14 9.46 -0.10
C PHE A 126 17.15 10.92 0.36
N ILE A 127 16.36 11.19 1.40
CA ILE A 127 16.30 12.40 2.21
C ILE A 127 15.98 12.00 3.66
N ASN A 128 16.47 12.76 4.65
CA ASN A 128 16.20 12.51 6.07
C ASN A 128 15.02 13.39 6.51
N VAL A 129 13.81 13.02 6.12
CA VAL A 129 12.58 13.79 6.39
C VAL A 129 11.50 12.88 6.96
N VAL A 130 10.45 13.49 7.51
CA VAL A 130 9.16 12.83 7.72
C VAL A 130 8.52 12.59 6.35
N ASP A 131 8.06 11.37 6.04
CA ASP A 131 7.43 11.06 4.75
C ASP A 131 6.00 11.57 4.65
N GLY A 132 5.31 11.69 5.78
CA GLY A 132 4.03 12.37 5.88
C GLY A 132 3.41 12.33 7.26
N PHE A 133 2.18 12.80 7.33
CA PHE A 133 1.47 13.10 8.56
C PHE A 133 0.23 12.21 8.65
N VAL A 134 -0.07 11.73 9.85
CA VAL A 134 -1.27 10.92 10.15
C VAL A 134 -1.96 11.53 11.37
N GLY A 135 -3.26 11.77 11.28
CA GLY A 135 -4.10 12.23 12.38
C GLY A 135 -5.25 11.26 12.61
N ILE A 136 -5.39 10.75 13.82
CA ILE A 136 -6.45 9.80 14.18
C ILE A 136 -7.37 10.46 15.21
N GLY A 137 -8.65 10.61 14.87
CA GLY A 137 -9.65 11.21 15.77
C GLY A 137 -9.85 10.41 17.07
N THR A 138 -10.11 11.13 18.17
CA THR A 138 -10.27 10.52 19.51
C THR A 138 -11.53 9.67 19.67
N GLN A 139 -12.49 9.74 18.74
CA GLN A 139 -13.73 8.95 18.79
C GLN A 139 -13.64 7.60 18.05
N PHE A 140 -12.48 7.25 17.48
CA PHE A 140 -12.25 5.90 16.95
C PHE A 140 -12.19 4.87 18.07
N THR A 141 -13.01 3.82 17.93
CA THR A 141 -13.04 2.69 18.87
C THR A 141 -11.68 1.98 18.86
N PRO A 142 -11.04 1.74 20.03
CA PRO A 142 -9.82 0.95 20.12
C PRO A 142 -9.94 -0.43 19.47
N GLY A 143 -8.82 -0.96 18.99
CA GLY A 143 -8.77 -2.20 18.23
C GLY A 143 -9.12 -2.00 16.75
N ALA A 144 -9.94 -2.89 16.19
CA ALA A 144 -10.01 -3.09 14.75
C ALA A 144 -10.44 -1.85 13.92
N GLN A 145 -11.27 -0.96 14.47
CA GLN A 145 -11.63 0.30 13.79
C GLN A 145 -10.45 1.28 13.74
N ARG A 146 -9.67 1.40 14.83
CA ARG A 146 -8.48 2.26 14.85
C ARG A 146 -7.33 1.66 14.02
N VAL A 147 -7.16 0.34 14.04
CA VAL A 147 -6.20 -0.36 13.17
C VAL A 147 -6.55 -0.14 11.70
N PHE A 148 -7.84 -0.23 11.32
CA PHE A 148 -8.32 0.12 9.97
C PHE A 148 -7.89 1.54 9.59
N ALA A 149 -8.14 2.52 10.47
CA ALA A 149 -7.76 3.92 10.24
C ALA A 149 -6.25 4.10 10.07
N PHE A 150 -5.42 3.49 10.92
CA PHE A 150 -3.96 3.54 10.74
C PHE A 150 -3.50 2.93 9.42
N LEU A 151 -4.08 1.79 9.00
CA LEU A 151 -3.76 1.20 7.71
C LEU A 151 -4.13 2.16 6.57
N HIS A 152 -5.34 2.71 6.60
CA HIS A 152 -5.83 3.73 5.66
C HIS A 152 -4.85 4.91 5.55
N GLU A 153 -4.64 5.61 6.67
CA GLU A 153 -3.88 6.85 6.73
C GLU A 153 -2.42 6.66 6.38
N MET A 154 -1.76 5.61 6.86
CA MET A 154 -0.35 5.34 6.51
C MET A 154 -0.18 5.00 5.01
N GLY A 155 -1.24 4.55 4.34
CA GLY A 155 -1.24 4.27 2.90
C GLY A 155 -0.92 5.50 2.03
N HIS A 156 -1.42 6.68 2.40
CA HIS A 156 -1.25 7.94 1.65
C HIS A 156 0.24 8.35 1.51
N PRO A 157 1.00 8.61 2.60
CA PRO A 157 2.44 8.85 2.53
C PRO A 157 3.24 7.65 2.00
N MET A 158 2.67 6.45 2.05
CA MET A 158 3.25 5.27 1.41
C MET A 158 3.06 5.22 -0.13
N GLY A 159 2.54 6.28 -0.76
CA GLY A 159 2.49 6.41 -2.22
C GLY A 159 1.08 6.39 -2.81
N ARG A 160 0.03 6.23 -1.99
CA ARG A 160 -1.36 6.57 -2.37
C ARG A 160 -1.56 8.10 -2.39
N VAL A 161 -0.66 8.78 -3.08
CA VAL A 161 -0.63 10.24 -3.24
C VAL A 161 -1.83 10.68 -4.09
N PRO A 162 -2.76 11.49 -3.55
CA PRO A 162 -3.94 11.89 -4.30
C PRO A 162 -3.68 13.03 -5.31
N GLU A 163 -3.05 14.13 -4.89
CA GLU A 163 -3.16 15.42 -5.58
C GLU A 163 -2.21 15.64 -6.77
N ASN A 164 -2.62 16.55 -7.66
CA ASN A 164 -1.72 17.23 -8.59
C ASN A 164 -1.02 18.40 -7.89
N TRP A 165 0.27 18.61 -8.17
CA TRP A 165 1.06 19.66 -7.53
C TRP A 165 1.51 20.75 -8.51
N ILE A 166 1.73 21.98 -8.01
CA ILE A 166 2.28 23.09 -8.79
C ILE A 166 3.66 23.45 -8.25
N PHE A 167 4.71 23.19 -9.02
CA PHE A 167 6.09 23.55 -8.69
C PHE A 167 6.71 24.37 -9.83
N GLY A 168 7.38 25.48 -9.51
CA GLY A 168 7.99 26.37 -10.52
C GLY A 168 7.01 26.92 -11.57
N GLY A 169 5.72 27.04 -11.22
CA GLY A 169 4.66 27.44 -12.15
C GLY A 169 4.27 26.37 -13.19
N GLN A 170 4.62 25.10 -12.95
CA GLN A 170 4.23 23.96 -13.78
C GLN A 170 3.42 22.96 -12.96
N THR A 171 2.38 22.38 -13.57
CA THR A 171 1.63 21.27 -12.98
C THR A 171 2.41 19.95 -13.14
N TYR A 172 2.41 19.15 -12.08
CA TYR A 172 2.91 17.79 -12.02
C TYR A 172 1.78 16.87 -11.56
N PHE A 173 1.59 15.76 -12.26
CA PHE A 173 0.53 14.80 -11.94
C PHE A 173 0.99 13.77 -10.93
N SER A 174 0.09 13.27 -10.08
CA SER A 174 0.44 12.19 -9.14
C SER A 174 0.89 10.94 -9.90
N ALA A 175 1.95 10.27 -9.43
CA ALA A 175 2.32 8.95 -9.93
C ALA A 175 1.28 7.85 -9.61
N LEU A 176 0.32 8.09 -8.70
CA LEU A 176 -0.82 7.19 -8.49
C LEU A 176 -1.72 7.09 -9.75
N ASP A 177 -1.82 8.17 -10.52
CA ASP A 177 -2.66 8.20 -11.73
C ASP A 177 -2.13 7.29 -12.86
N LEU A 178 -0.90 6.78 -12.73
CA LEU A 178 -0.39 5.69 -13.57
C LEU A 178 -1.27 4.43 -13.53
N VAL A 179 -2.11 4.27 -12.51
CA VAL A 179 -3.05 3.14 -12.36
C VAL A 179 -4.53 3.56 -12.29
N ARG A 180 -4.84 4.82 -12.58
CA ARG A 180 -6.20 5.39 -12.60
C ARG A 180 -6.75 5.43 -14.03
N PHE A 181 -7.75 4.59 -14.34
CA PHE A 181 -8.31 4.46 -15.68
C PHE A 181 -9.79 4.86 -15.75
N VAL A 182 -10.19 5.45 -16.88
CA VAL A 182 -11.60 5.66 -17.26
C VAL A 182 -12.05 4.68 -18.34
N SER A 183 -11.12 4.11 -19.09
CA SER A 183 -11.30 2.94 -19.97
C SER A 183 -9.94 2.34 -20.33
N GLN A 184 -9.92 1.16 -20.96
CA GLN A 184 -8.67 0.54 -21.41
C GLN A 184 -7.84 1.50 -22.28
N GLY A 185 -6.57 1.67 -21.94
CA GLY A 185 -5.64 2.62 -22.56
C GLY A 185 -5.81 4.08 -22.13
N ASN A 186 -6.92 4.46 -21.50
CA ASN A 186 -7.24 5.84 -21.16
C ASN A 186 -7.21 6.08 -19.64
N ARG A 187 -6.21 6.84 -19.21
CA ARG A 187 -6.06 7.29 -17.82
C ARG A 187 -6.71 8.63 -17.55
N LEU A 188 -7.03 8.84 -16.27
CA LEU A 188 -7.47 10.10 -15.72
C LEU A 188 -6.31 10.76 -14.98
N PHE A 189 -6.15 12.07 -15.19
CA PHE A 189 -5.10 12.92 -14.62
C PHE A 189 -5.71 14.28 -14.24
N ASP A 190 -6.79 14.27 -13.46
CA ASP A 190 -7.49 15.49 -13.04
C ASP A 190 -7.03 15.99 -11.66
N GLY A 191 -6.70 15.08 -10.73
CA GLY A 191 -6.29 15.42 -9.36
C GLY A 191 -7.31 16.33 -8.65
N SER A 192 -8.58 16.19 -9.05
CA SER A 192 -9.73 16.88 -8.47
C SER A 192 -9.93 16.37 -7.04
N ASN A 193 -10.33 17.20 -6.09
CA ASN A 193 -10.71 16.74 -4.74
C ASN A 193 -11.86 17.63 -4.20
N PRO A 194 -13.02 17.10 -3.76
CA PRO A 194 -13.48 15.69 -3.73
C PRO A 194 -14.38 15.28 -4.92
N ASN A 195 -14.69 16.17 -5.87
CA ASN A 195 -15.63 15.88 -6.97
C ASN A 195 -14.93 15.16 -8.14
N HIS A 196 -14.84 13.84 -8.06
CA HIS A 196 -14.01 13.03 -8.96
C HIS A 196 -14.73 12.56 -10.23
N THR A 197 -14.00 12.51 -11.34
CA THR A 197 -14.47 11.80 -12.54
C THR A 197 -14.46 10.29 -12.27
N PRO A 198 -15.56 9.54 -12.48
CA PRO A 198 -15.60 8.10 -12.19
C PRO A 198 -14.50 7.32 -12.91
N ALA A 199 -13.63 6.69 -12.11
CA ALA A 199 -12.45 5.96 -12.59
C ALA A 199 -12.26 4.67 -11.78
N TYR A 200 -11.36 3.80 -12.26
CA TYR A 200 -11.04 2.54 -11.61
C TYR A 200 -9.54 2.25 -11.53
N PHE A 201 -9.17 1.43 -10.56
CA PHE A 201 -7.82 0.94 -10.34
C PHE A 201 -7.53 -0.25 -11.27
N SER A 202 -6.39 -0.20 -11.97
CA SER A 202 -5.95 -1.27 -12.88
C SER A 202 -4.43 -1.29 -13.07
N LEU A 203 -3.87 -2.49 -13.30
CA LEU A 203 -2.43 -2.72 -13.47
C LEU A 203 -2.04 -3.17 -14.89
N ASP A 204 -3.01 -3.50 -15.74
CA ASP A 204 -2.82 -4.13 -17.05
C ASP A 204 -3.17 -3.21 -18.24
N GLY A 205 -3.09 -1.90 -18.03
CA GLY A 205 -3.47 -0.90 -19.02
C GLY A 205 -4.98 -0.61 -19.05
N GLY A 206 -5.70 -0.94 -17.97
CA GLY A 206 -7.14 -0.68 -17.85
C GLY A 206 -8.01 -1.81 -18.42
N ALA A 207 -7.47 -2.99 -18.68
CA ALA A 207 -8.23 -4.13 -19.20
C ALA A 207 -9.00 -4.86 -18.08
N THR A 208 -8.39 -4.99 -16.90
CA THR A 208 -9.03 -5.53 -15.69
C THR A 208 -9.28 -4.39 -14.69
N LYS A 209 -10.52 -4.30 -14.21
CA LYS A 209 -10.91 -3.44 -13.08
C LYS A 209 -10.66 -4.19 -11.77
N ILE A 210 -9.86 -3.61 -10.87
CA ILE A 210 -9.51 -4.20 -9.56
C ILE A 210 -10.38 -3.60 -8.45
N ALA A 211 -10.48 -2.28 -8.41
CA ALA A 211 -11.33 -1.50 -7.50
C ALA A 211 -11.87 -0.27 -8.24
N ASP A 212 -12.94 0.34 -7.74
CA ASP A 212 -13.39 1.66 -8.20
C ASP A 212 -12.82 2.73 -7.27
N TRP A 213 -12.36 3.86 -7.81
CA TRP A 213 -11.86 4.96 -6.98
C TRP A 213 -13.03 5.76 -6.37
N GLY A 214 -12.80 6.28 -5.16
CA GLY A 214 -13.69 7.14 -4.40
C GLY A 214 -14.26 8.30 -5.21
N GLN A 215 -15.38 8.83 -4.74
CA GLN A 215 -16.11 9.96 -5.34
C GLN A 215 -16.57 11.00 -4.31
N ASN A 216 -16.35 10.75 -3.00
CA ASN A 216 -16.79 11.64 -1.92
C ASN A 216 -15.68 12.03 -0.92
N SER A 217 -14.53 11.35 -0.92
CA SER A 217 -13.34 11.64 -0.09
C SER A 217 -12.14 12.03 -0.99
N ASP A 218 -10.91 11.60 -0.66
CA ASP A 218 -9.71 11.83 -1.46
C ASP A 218 -9.64 10.88 -2.68
N VAL A 219 -9.03 11.31 -3.81
CA VAL A 219 -8.98 10.48 -5.04
C VAL A 219 -8.31 9.13 -4.85
N SER A 220 -7.46 9.00 -3.84
CA SER A 220 -6.63 7.82 -3.59
C SER A 220 -7.40 6.70 -2.86
N ASP A 221 -8.62 6.96 -2.40
CA ASP A 221 -9.52 6.00 -1.74
C ASP A 221 -10.31 5.16 -2.76
N PHE A 222 -10.88 4.06 -2.30
CA PHE A 222 -11.79 3.20 -3.06
C PHE A 222 -13.26 3.45 -2.71
N LEU A 223 -14.17 3.12 -3.62
CA LEU A 223 -15.59 3.02 -3.29
C LEU A 223 -15.85 1.70 -2.57
N GLY A 224 -16.27 1.78 -1.32
CA GLY A 224 -16.78 0.65 -0.56
C GLY A 224 -18.28 0.39 -0.78
N PRO A 225 -18.86 -0.60 -0.08
CA PRO A 225 -20.29 -0.92 -0.16
C PRO A 225 -21.23 0.15 0.40
N PHE A 226 -20.69 1.08 1.19
CA PHE A 226 -21.44 2.17 1.83
C PHE A 226 -21.24 3.53 1.14
N SER A 227 -20.39 3.58 0.11
CA SER A 227 -20.12 4.75 -0.71
C SER A 227 -21.30 5.13 -1.60
N ASN A 228 -21.25 6.33 -2.19
CA ASN A 228 -22.25 6.78 -3.15
C ASN A 228 -21.58 7.32 -4.43
N PRO A 229 -21.57 6.58 -5.55
CA PRO A 229 -22.18 5.27 -5.74
C PRO A 229 -21.44 4.15 -4.99
N PRO A 230 -22.11 3.07 -4.57
CA PRO A 230 -21.46 1.96 -3.88
C PRO A 230 -20.70 1.05 -4.86
N SER A 231 -19.58 0.48 -4.43
CA SER A 231 -18.93 -0.65 -5.12
C SER A 231 -18.79 -1.85 -4.18
N ASN A 232 -18.61 -3.04 -4.76
CA ASN A 232 -18.45 -4.30 -4.03
C ASN A 232 -17.14 -5.02 -4.39
N LEU A 233 -16.18 -4.29 -4.99
CA LEU A 233 -14.87 -4.80 -5.37
C LEU A 233 -13.92 -4.87 -4.17
N THR A 234 -14.05 -3.90 -3.26
CA THR A 234 -13.30 -3.74 -2.02
C THR A 234 -14.31 -3.83 -0.87
N LEU A 235 -14.45 -5.00 -0.25
CA LEU A 235 -15.47 -5.23 0.78
C LEU A 235 -14.90 -4.99 2.18
N ASN A 236 -15.30 -3.89 2.83
CA ASN A 236 -14.81 -3.48 4.16
C ASN A 236 -13.28 -3.34 4.14
N ASP A 237 -12.78 -2.67 3.12
CA ASP A 237 -11.38 -2.59 2.77
C ASP A 237 -10.76 -1.35 3.44
N PRO A 238 -9.59 -1.44 4.10
CA PRO A 238 -8.92 -0.31 4.75
C PRO A 238 -8.85 0.96 3.92
N PHE A 239 -8.78 0.87 2.59
CA PHE A 239 -8.63 2.03 1.72
C PHE A 239 -9.94 2.51 1.10
N ASP A 240 -11.10 1.97 1.50
CA ASP A 240 -12.41 2.52 1.14
C ASP A 240 -12.59 3.95 1.71
N GLU A 241 -13.34 4.82 1.01
CA GLU A 241 -13.72 6.19 1.43
C GLU A 241 -14.58 6.25 2.71
N ASN A 242 -14.85 5.11 3.35
CA ASN A 242 -15.66 4.99 4.55
C ASN A 242 -14.97 4.10 5.59
N VAL A 243 -14.89 4.59 6.83
CA VAL A 243 -14.27 3.88 7.95
C VAL A 243 -14.98 2.55 8.23
N GLY A 244 -14.25 1.46 8.00
CA GLY A 244 -14.67 0.09 8.32
C GLY A 244 -14.07 -0.42 9.62
N ASN A 245 -13.91 -1.75 9.70
CA ASN A 245 -13.33 -2.42 10.87
C ASN A 245 -12.43 -3.62 10.54
N LEU A 246 -12.01 -3.76 9.29
CA LEU A 246 -11.05 -4.78 8.89
C LEU A 246 -9.63 -4.36 9.30
N GLY A 247 -9.16 -4.87 10.44
CA GLY A 247 -7.79 -4.66 10.93
C GLY A 247 -6.72 -5.46 10.17
N GLN A 248 -6.81 -5.56 8.85
CA GLN A 248 -5.87 -6.23 7.95
C GLN A 248 -6.00 -5.67 6.52
N LEU A 249 -4.91 -5.71 5.76
CA LEU A 249 -4.91 -5.31 4.35
C LEU A 249 -5.63 -6.33 3.46
N THR A 250 -6.27 -5.85 2.40
CA THR A 250 -6.79 -6.67 1.30
C THR A 250 -5.76 -6.84 0.17
N THR A 251 -6.15 -7.58 -0.87
CA THR A 251 -5.37 -7.63 -2.11
C THR A 251 -5.34 -6.27 -2.82
N ALA A 252 -6.41 -5.46 -2.76
CA ALA A 252 -6.45 -4.16 -3.42
C ALA A 252 -5.44 -3.21 -2.78
N ASP A 253 -5.41 -3.14 -1.44
CA ASP A 253 -4.46 -2.34 -0.66
C ASP A 253 -3.00 -2.60 -1.03
N ILE A 254 -2.65 -3.89 -1.04
CA ILE A 254 -1.33 -4.37 -1.38
C ILE A 254 -1.02 -3.99 -2.83
N LEU A 255 -1.93 -4.28 -3.76
CA LEU A 255 -1.74 -3.97 -5.17
C LEU A 255 -1.64 -2.46 -5.46
N VAL A 256 -2.28 -1.58 -4.68
CA VAL A 256 -2.31 -0.12 -4.92
C VAL A 256 -1.23 0.64 -4.17
N THR A 257 -0.85 0.21 -2.97
CA THR A 257 0.33 0.74 -2.28
C THR A 257 1.59 0.24 -2.97
N GLU A 258 1.55 -1.02 -3.42
CA GLU A 258 2.51 -1.46 -4.40
C GLU A 258 2.28 -0.85 -5.78
N ALA A 259 1.15 -0.28 -6.22
CA ALA A 259 1.04 0.20 -7.61
C ALA A 259 2.16 1.17 -8.08
N PRO A 260 2.52 2.21 -7.31
CA PRO A 260 3.67 3.07 -7.58
C PRO A 260 5.01 2.50 -7.07
N ARG A 261 4.99 1.44 -6.23
CA ARG A 261 6.16 0.71 -5.67
C ARG A 261 6.39 -0.72 -6.22
N ARG A 262 5.62 -1.20 -7.19
CA ARG A 262 5.82 -2.47 -7.92
C ARG A 262 6.71 -2.21 -9.11
N SER A 263 6.74 -0.96 -9.54
CA SER A 263 7.90 -0.20 -10.01
C SER A 263 9.14 -0.18 -9.12
N LEU A 264 9.13 -0.78 -7.92
CA LEU A 264 10.23 -0.74 -6.95
C LEU A 264 10.58 -2.11 -6.34
N GLY A 265 9.72 -3.11 -6.55
CA GLY A 265 10.16 -4.46 -6.92
C GLY A 265 10.42 -5.45 -5.79
N PHE A 266 9.38 -6.22 -5.40
CA PHE A 266 9.57 -7.48 -4.69
C PHE A 266 8.94 -8.69 -5.37
N LYS A 267 9.58 -9.84 -5.15
CA LYS A 267 9.01 -11.15 -5.42
C LYS A 267 8.01 -11.42 -4.30
N THR A 268 6.74 -11.63 -4.65
CA THR A 268 5.91 -12.48 -3.81
C THR A 268 6.65 -13.81 -3.65
N VAL A 269 6.94 -14.23 -2.41
CA VAL A 269 7.37 -15.60 -2.19
C VAL A 269 6.23 -16.48 -2.71
N PRO A 270 6.45 -17.40 -3.67
CA PRO A 270 5.37 -18.25 -4.14
C PRO A 270 4.74 -18.95 -2.95
N PRO A 271 3.39 -19.02 -2.85
CA PRO A 271 2.75 -19.72 -1.75
C PRO A 271 3.33 -21.13 -1.67
N ALA A 272 3.85 -21.49 -0.50
CA ALA A 272 4.57 -22.75 -0.32
C ALA A 272 3.69 -23.89 -0.85
N PRO A 273 4.18 -24.74 -1.76
CA PRO A 273 3.36 -25.77 -2.38
C PRO A 273 2.74 -26.63 -1.28
N ALA A 274 1.41 -26.74 -1.33
CA ALA A 274 0.63 -27.32 -0.25
C ALA A 274 1.24 -28.65 0.19
N ARG A 275 1.69 -28.74 1.44
CA ARG A 275 2.16 -29.99 2.02
C ARG A 275 0.99 -30.96 2.03
N GLN A 276 0.95 -31.85 1.04
CA GLN A 276 0.12 -33.04 1.13
C GLN A 276 0.57 -33.80 2.36
N SER A 277 -0.29 -33.83 3.37
CA SER A 277 -0.09 -34.62 4.57
C SER A 277 -0.17 -36.09 4.18
N ALA A 278 0.99 -36.71 3.96
CA ALA A 278 1.12 -38.16 3.86
C ALA A 278 0.81 -38.78 5.23
N ALA A 279 -0.48 -38.86 5.55
CA ALA A 279 -0.97 -39.54 6.73
C ALA A 279 -0.63 -41.03 6.61
N ALA A 280 0.21 -41.51 7.52
CA ALA A 280 0.65 -42.89 7.52
C ALA A 280 -0.51 -43.85 7.85
N SER A 281 -1.02 -44.56 6.85
CA SER A 281 -1.84 -45.76 7.10
C SER A 281 -0.93 -46.97 7.30
N ARG A 282 -0.63 -47.27 8.57
CA ARG A 282 -0.06 -48.56 8.95
C ARG A 282 -1.15 -49.62 8.86
N HIS A 283 -1.03 -50.57 7.92
CA HIS A 283 -1.72 -51.85 8.07
C HIS A 283 -0.72 -53.01 8.23
N HIS A 284 -0.88 -53.74 9.33
CA HIS A 284 -0.17 -54.97 9.63
C HIS A 284 -0.37 -56.03 8.54
N ARG A 285 0.70 -56.80 8.27
CA ARG A 285 0.66 -58.26 8.45
C ARG A 285 2.04 -58.82 8.82
N ARG A 286 2.10 -59.60 9.89
CA ARG A 286 3.25 -60.42 10.31
C ARG A 286 3.16 -61.80 9.67
N HIS A 287 4.31 -62.42 9.41
CA HIS A 287 4.67 -63.87 9.38
C HIS A 287 6.00 -63.93 8.59
N GLY A 288 7.07 -64.67 8.91
CA GLY A 288 7.49 -65.55 10.02
C GLY A 288 8.85 -66.18 9.62
N PRO A 289 9.82 -66.47 10.52
CA PRO A 289 11.22 -66.68 10.11
C PRO A 289 11.71 -68.15 10.04
N ALA A 290 12.52 -68.48 9.02
CA ALA A 290 13.41 -69.66 8.88
C ALA A 290 14.15 -69.57 7.50
N ALA A 291 15.33 -70.12 7.23
CA ALA A 291 16.41 -70.73 8.03
C ALA A 291 17.75 -70.71 7.23
N ARG A 292 18.86 -71.16 7.84
CA ARG A 292 20.23 -71.19 7.28
C ARG A 292 20.48 -72.34 6.27
N ARG A 293 21.38 -72.14 5.29
CA ARG A 293 22.39 -73.07 4.68
C ARG A 293 23.14 -72.32 3.54
N ARG A 294 24.45 -72.03 3.65
CA ARG A 294 25.63 -72.78 3.15
C ARG A 294 25.58 -73.24 1.66
N TRP A 295 26.34 -72.53 0.81
CA TRP A 295 27.37 -72.98 -0.17
C TRP A 295 27.32 -74.43 -0.73
N PRO A 296 27.61 -74.64 -2.04
CA PRO A 296 28.99 -74.49 -2.57
C PRO A 296 29.16 -73.83 -3.95
N LEU A 297 30.44 -73.58 -4.31
CA LEU A 297 30.89 -73.26 -5.66
C LEU A 297 30.56 -74.39 -6.66
N ARG A 298 30.43 -74.02 -7.95
CA ARG A 298 31.12 -74.69 -9.07
C ARG A 298 31.11 -73.82 -10.33
N ASP A 299 32.31 -73.46 -10.75
CA ASP A 299 32.86 -73.36 -12.11
C ASP A 299 31.86 -73.19 -13.29
N LEU A 300 31.88 -72.00 -13.90
CA LEU A 300 32.34 -71.76 -15.29
C LEU A 300 32.54 -70.25 -15.52
#